data_AF-A0A3D4UYN6-F1
#
_entry.id   AF-A0A3D4UYN6-F1
#
_cell.length_a   1.000
_cell.length_b   1.000
_cell.length_c   1.000
_cell.angle_alpha   90.00
_cell.angle_beta   90.00
_cell.angle_gamma   90.00
#
_symmetry.space_group_name_H-M   'P 1'
#
loop_
_entity.id
_entity.type
_entity.pdbx_description
1 polymer ?
#
loop_
_entity_poly.entity_id
_entity_poly.type
_entity_poly.pdbx_seq_one_letter_code
_entity_poly.pdbx_strand_id
1 'polypeptide(L)'
;MENVDYQKRIIGKIEGKKPGPTIIALAGVHGNEPTSIKAVEHVLEKVTGLEDKFNGTFIGIRGNLEALSKGERFIDEDMNRIWFTSILDKVRRTPFGEILTAERRETKAVLEIIDPIILNENKNETVIFADLHTFSAETGLFAISSREKKNVDLLSKLNVPLIFGIEKALHGTALKYIQSTGNIGFAFEAGPHFSESAEFNATAGIYALLNASGCLDLSHIPDYEPYHDFLAQQTAGLPKKVEFIYKHIIEEDDEFVMRPGFKN
;
A
#
# COMPACT_ATOMS: atom_id res chain seq x y z
N MET A 1 13.45 6.43 27.54
CA MET A 1 12.35 6.15 26.60
C MET A 1 12.79 6.74 25.28
N GLU A 2 13.32 5.92 24.36
CA GLU A 2 13.51 6.39 22.98
C GLU A 2 12.10 6.64 22.43
N ASN A 3 11.75 7.90 22.28
CA ASN A 3 10.45 8.28 21.71
C ASN A 3 10.49 7.98 20.21
N VAL A 4 9.50 7.22 19.73
CA VAL A 4 9.24 7.09 18.30
C VAL A 4 9.03 8.49 17.73
N ASP A 5 9.81 8.84 16.71
CA ASP A 5 9.64 10.11 16.02
C ASP A 5 8.44 10.00 15.06
N TYR A 6 7.23 10.08 15.63
CA TYR A 6 5.99 10.00 14.86
C TYR A 6 5.89 11.10 13.79
N GLN A 7 6.60 12.23 13.95
CA GLN A 7 6.62 13.30 12.95
C GLN A 7 7.30 12.86 11.65
N LYS A 8 8.36 12.05 11.72
CA LYS A 8 8.99 11.48 10.51
C LYS A 8 8.14 10.42 9.83
N ARG A 9 7.27 9.74 10.60
CA ARG A 9 6.50 8.59 10.14
C ARG A 9 5.23 8.99 9.38
N ILE A 10 4.54 10.02 9.86
CA ILE A 10 3.36 10.55 9.17
C ILE A 10 3.84 11.40 7.99
N ILE A 11 3.43 11.02 6.78
CA ILE A 11 3.67 11.82 5.57
C ILE A 11 2.80 13.07 5.62
N GLY A 12 1.54 12.87 6.00
CA GLY A 12 0.56 13.91 6.27
C GLY A 12 -0.82 13.29 6.44
N LYS A 13 -1.80 14.13 6.77
CA LYS A 13 -3.18 13.72 7.01
C LYS A 13 -4.11 14.84 6.55
N ILE A 14 -5.20 14.46 5.88
CA ILE A 14 -6.37 15.31 5.68
C ILE A 14 -7.58 14.67 6.35
N GLU A 15 -8.36 15.48 7.06
CA GLU A 15 -9.61 15.09 7.68
C GLU A 15 -10.71 16.03 7.20
N GLY A 16 -11.69 15.46 6.53
CA GLY A 16 -12.82 16.18 5.98
C GLY A 16 -13.84 16.59 7.05
N LYS A 17 -14.65 17.60 6.76
CA LYS A 17 -15.73 18.03 7.67
C LYS A 17 -16.97 17.11 7.64
N LYS A 18 -17.03 16.21 6.67
CA LYS A 18 -18.14 15.26 6.48
C LYS A 18 -17.70 13.85 6.83
N PRO A 19 -18.57 13.02 7.42
CA PRO A 19 -18.27 11.60 7.65
C PRO A 19 -17.94 10.87 6.35
N GLY A 20 -17.04 9.89 6.42
CA GLY A 20 -16.61 9.11 5.27
C GLY A 20 -15.60 8.03 5.69
N PRO A 21 -15.03 7.29 4.74
CA PRO A 21 -14.09 6.23 5.08
C PRO A 21 -12.76 6.80 5.59
N THR A 22 -11.99 5.97 6.29
CA THR A 22 -10.59 6.27 6.61
C THR A 22 -9.69 5.46 5.68
N ILE A 23 -8.90 6.16 4.86
CA ILE A 23 -7.90 5.56 4.00
C ILE A 23 -6.52 5.73 4.66
N ILE A 24 -5.84 4.61 4.86
CA ILE A 24 -4.46 4.53 5.32
C ILE A 24 -3.60 4.11 4.13
N ALA A 25 -2.69 4.98 3.69
CA ALA A 25 -1.66 4.63 2.71
C ALA A 25 -0.34 4.35 3.43
N LEU A 26 0.07 3.08 3.45
CA LEU A 26 1.39 2.67 3.92
C LEU A 26 2.35 2.61 2.73
N ALA A 27 3.39 3.44 2.74
CA ALA A 27 4.36 3.54 1.66
C ALA A 27 5.79 3.30 2.17
N GLY A 28 6.64 2.71 1.36
CA GLY A 28 8.03 2.44 1.74
C GLY A 28 8.16 1.40 2.84
N VAL A 29 7.35 0.33 2.75
CA VAL A 29 7.54 -0.87 3.59
C VAL A 29 8.89 -1.53 3.29
N HIS A 30 9.30 -1.49 2.02
CA HIS A 30 10.67 -1.77 1.61
C HIS A 30 11.42 -0.46 1.33
N GLY A 31 12.68 -0.37 1.77
CA GLY A 31 13.46 0.86 1.66
C GLY A 31 13.94 1.21 0.26
N ASN A 32 13.95 0.24 -0.65
CA ASN A 32 14.24 0.44 -2.07
C ASN A 32 13.01 0.92 -2.89
N GLU A 33 11.92 1.31 -2.23
CA GLU A 33 10.66 1.73 -2.87
C GLU A 33 10.19 3.13 -2.43
N PRO A 34 11.04 4.18 -2.53
CA PRO A 34 10.69 5.53 -2.08
C PRO A 34 9.63 6.21 -2.97
N THR A 35 9.40 5.71 -4.19
CA THR A 35 8.49 6.30 -5.17
C THR A 35 7.06 6.45 -4.64
N SER A 36 6.56 5.45 -3.90
CA SER A 36 5.22 5.49 -3.31
C SER A 36 5.07 6.59 -2.26
N ILE A 37 6.15 6.97 -1.57
CA ILE A 37 6.13 8.06 -0.58
C ILE A 37 5.90 9.40 -1.29
N LYS A 38 6.63 9.65 -2.39
CA LYS A 38 6.48 10.87 -3.19
C LYS A 38 5.07 11.03 -3.74
N ALA A 39 4.46 9.93 -4.21
CA ALA A 39 3.07 9.95 -4.67
C ALA A 39 2.10 10.35 -3.55
N VAL A 40 2.28 9.82 -2.34
CA VAL A 40 1.45 10.19 -1.18
C VAL A 40 1.67 11.64 -0.77
N GLU A 41 2.92 12.12 -0.77
CA GLU A 41 3.26 13.54 -0.53
C GLU A 41 2.56 14.46 -1.54
N HIS A 42 2.65 14.13 -2.83
CA HIS A 42 2.02 14.88 -3.91
C HIS A 42 0.50 14.96 -3.75
N VAL A 43 -0.15 13.81 -3.48
CA VAL A 43 -1.60 13.78 -3.26
C VAL A 43 -1.97 14.65 -2.07
N LEU A 44 -1.26 14.53 -0.94
CA LEU A 44 -1.54 15.32 0.27
C LEU A 44 -1.37 16.81 0.00
N GLU A 45 -0.34 17.22 -0.72
CA GLU A 45 -0.14 18.61 -1.14
C GLU A 45 -1.35 19.13 -1.93
N LYS A 46 -1.85 18.35 -2.88
CA LYS A 46 -2.96 18.74 -3.77
C LYS A 46 -4.32 18.76 -3.10
N VAL A 47 -4.54 17.94 -2.06
CA VAL A 47 -5.82 17.89 -1.35
C VAL A 47 -5.86 18.78 -0.11
N THR A 48 -4.71 19.24 0.40
CA THR A 48 -4.64 20.17 1.54
C THR A 48 -5.41 21.44 1.22
N GLY A 49 -6.28 21.89 2.14
CA GLY A 49 -7.18 23.03 1.89
C GLY A 49 -8.53 22.65 1.28
N LEU A 50 -8.75 21.36 0.96
CA LEU A 50 -10.04 20.85 0.48
C LEU A 50 -10.87 20.19 1.58
N GLU A 51 -10.64 20.49 2.87
CA GLU A 51 -11.32 19.84 4.00
C GLU A 51 -12.85 19.99 3.96
N ASP A 52 -13.35 21.10 3.39
CA ASP A 52 -14.78 21.35 3.17
C ASP A 52 -15.42 20.45 2.08
N LYS A 53 -14.60 19.87 1.22
CA LYS A 53 -14.99 18.99 0.11
C LYS A 53 -14.66 17.53 0.36
N PHE A 54 -13.77 17.25 1.31
CA PHE A 54 -13.33 15.92 1.66
C PHE A 54 -14.32 15.23 2.61
N ASN A 55 -14.57 13.94 2.40
CA ASN A 55 -15.35 13.08 3.28
C ASN A 55 -14.43 12.04 3.94
N GLY A 56 -14.49 11.92 5.27
CA GLY A 56 -13.66 10.99 6.02
C GLY A 56 -12.21 11.46 6.14
N THR A 57 -11.26 10.52 6.11
CA THR A 57 -9.85 10.80 6.43
C THR A 57 -8.92 10.10 5.45
N PHE A 58 -7.87 10.77 5.01
CA PHE A 58 -6.72 10.14 4.35
C PHE A 58 -5.45 10.42 5.13
N ILE A 59 -4.69 9.36 5.46
CA ILE A 59 -3.42 9.44 6.16
C ILE A 59 -2.34 8.68 5.41
N GLY A 60 -1.22 9.35 5.16
CA GLY A 60 -0.01 8.76 4.60
C GLY A 60 0.98 8.38 5.70
N ILE A 61 1.53 7.17 5.64
CA ILE A 61 2.46 6.62 6.64
C ILE A 61 3.68 6.04 5.91
N ARG A 62 4.88 6.44 6.32
CA ARG A 62 6.14 5.80 5.90
C ARG A 62 6.29 4.46 6.63
N GLY A 63 6.79 3.42 5.98
CA GLY A 63 6.92 2.05 6.50
C GLY A 63 8.23 1.78 7.25
N ASN A 64 9.33 1.53 6.55
CA ASN A 64 10.61 1.17 7.14
C ASN A 64 11.59 2.34 7.01
N LEU A 65 11.64 3.25 7.99
CA LEU A 65 12.47 4.46 7.91
C LEU A 65 13.95 4.12 7.88
N GLU A 66 14.38 3.11 8.65
CA GLU A 66 15.76 2.64 8.64
C GLU A 66 16.17 2.11 7.26
N ALA A 67 15.39 1.20 6.66
CA ALA A 67 15.70 0.67 5.33
C ALA A 67 15.61 1.75 4.24
N LEU A 68 14.63 2.66 4.32
CA LEU A 68 14.50 3.81 3.42
C LEU A 68 15.76 4.69 3.46
N SER A 69 16.34 4.92 4.63
CA SER A 69 17.56 5.71 4.78
C SER A 69 18.79 5.08 4.12
N LYS A 70 18.79 3.75 3.98
CA LYS A 70 19.86 2.97 3.33
C LYS A 70 19.56 2.63 1.87
N GLY A 71 18.33 2.83 1.40
CA GLY A 71 17.89 2.41 0.07
C GLY A 71 17.86 0.89 -0.12
N GLU A 72 17.83 0.13 0.98
CA GLU A 72 17.84 -1.33 0.99
C GLU A 72 16.42 -1.88 1.13
N ARG A 73 16.14 -3.08 0.61
CA ARG A 73 14.79 -3.67 0.74
C ARG A 73 14.37 -3.81 2.20
N PHE A 74 15.28 -4.29 3.04
CA PHE A 74 15.13 -4.43 4.49
C PHE A 74 16.54 -4.51 5.12
N ILE A 75 16.62 -4.39 6.45
CA ILE A 75 17.86 -4.49 7.24
C ILE A 75 18.07 -5.92 7.76
N ASP A 76 17.16 -6.42 8.60
CA ASP A 76 17.33 -7.71 9.28
C ASP A 76 16.41 -8.80 8.72
N GLU A 77 15.15 -8.46 8.46
CA GLU A 77 14.13 -9.38 7.91
C GLU A 77 13.14 -8.59 7.04
N ASP A 78 12.44 -9.23 6.10
CA ASP A 78 11.48 -8.51 5.25
C ASP A 78 10.26 -8.04 6.07
N MET A 79 10.07 -6.72 6.19
CA MET A 79 8.97 -6.11 6.95
C MET A 79 7.60 -6.59 6.48
N ASN A 80 7.43 -6.90 5.19
CA ASN A 80 6.17 -7.41 4.65
C ASN A 80 6.08 -8.96 4.71
N ARG A 81 6.87 -9.60 5.57
CA ARG A 81 6.81 -11.06 5.87
C ARG A 81 6.61 -11.37 7.35
N ILE A 82 6.48 -10.35 8.20
CA ILE A 82 6.38 -10.50 9.67
C ILE A 82 4.99 -10.18 10.24
N TRP A 83 3.98 -9.92 9.41
CA TRP A 83 2.61 -9.58 9.83
C TRP A 83 1.74 -10.80 10.17
N PHE A 84 2.28 -11.71 10.96
CA PHE A 84 1.49 -12.77 11.60
C PHE A 84 0.98 -12.29 12.95
N THR A 85 -0.28 -12.58 13.30
CA THR A 85 -0.87 -12.19 14.60
C THR A 85 0.03 -12.54 15.78
N SER A 86 0.62 -13.74 15.80
CA SER A 86 1.55 -14.18 16.84
C SER A 86 2.82 -13.33 16.96
N ILE A 87 3.35 -12.83 15.84
CA ILE A 87 4.51 -11.93 15.82
C ILE A 87 4.06 -10.53 16.25
N LEU A 88 2.98 -10.01 15.68
CA LEU A 88 2.49 -8.65 15.97
C LEU A 88 2.10 -8.50 17.44
N ASP A 89 1.46 -9.49 18.04
CA ASP A 89 1.12 -9.48 19.47
C ASP A 89 2.38 -9.47 20.35
N LYS A 90 3.44 -10.16 19.93
CA LYS A 90 4.75 -10.08 20.59
C LYS A 90 5.36 -8.68 20.42
N VAL A 91 5.33 -8.11 19.22
CA VAL A 91 5.84 -6.76 18.93
C VAL A 91 5.10 -5.69 19.76
N ARG A 92 3.77 -5.80 19.89
CA ARG A 92 2.95 -4.89 20.71
C ARG A 92 3.37 -4.88 22.18
N ARG A 93 3.54 -6.06 22.78
CA ARG A 93 3.86 -6.19 24.22
C ARG A 93 5.33 -5.95 24.56
N THR A 94 6.25 -6.16 23.61
CA THR A 94 7.69 -5.97 23.85
C THR A 94 8.04 -4.47 23.87
N PRO A 95 8.70 -3.94 24.92
CA PRO A 95 9.18 -2.56 24.93
C PRO A 95 10.10 -2.26 23.75
N PHE A 96 10.08 -1.03 23.21
CA PHE A 96 10.85 -0.67 22.01
C PHE A 96 12.33 -1.05 22.07
N GLY A 97 12.99 -0.75 23.19
CA GLY A 97 14.43 -1.04 23.38
C GLY A 97 14.78 -2.53 23.51
N GLU A 98 13.79 -3.42 23.63
CA GLU A 98 13.99 -4.87 23.68
C GLU A 98 13.70 -5.56 22.35
N ILE A 99 13.22 -4.82 21.34
CA ILE A 99 12.94 -5.37 20.01
C ILE A 99 14.24 -5.46 19.22
N LEU A 100 14.58 -6.69 18.84
CA LEU A 100 15.88 -7.03 18.25
C LEU A 100 16.05 -6.53 16.83
N THR A 101 15.07 -6.72 15.95
CA THR A 101 15.19 -6.39 14.53
C THR A 101 14.67 -4.99 14.22
N ALA A 102 15.30 -4.33 13.25
CA ALA A 102 14.88 -3.04 12.72
C ALA A 102 13.42 -3.10 12.28
N GLU A 103 13.04 -4.10 11.48
CA GLU A 103 11.69 -4.19 10.93
C GLU A 103 10.61 -4.39 11.97
N ARG A 104 10.90 -5.05 13.09
CA ARG A 104 9.93 -5.15 14.19
C ARG A 104 9.78 -3.86 14.96
N ARG A 105 10.87 -3.08 15.12
CA ARG A 105 10.78 -1.72 15.70
C ARG A 105 9.92 -0.83 14.79
N GLU A 106 10.18 -0.87 13.49
CA GLU A 106 9.41 -0.10 12.51
C GLU A 106 7.96 -0.56 12.44
N THR A 107 7.71 -1.87 12.48
CA THR A 107 6.34 -2.42 12.55
C THR A 107 5.63 -1.97 13.81
N LYS A 108 6.28 -1.98 14.99
CA LYS A 108 5.69 -1.46 16.23
C LYS A 108 5.25 -0.01 16.07
N ALA A 109 6.13 0.83 15.51
CA ALA A 109 5.83 2.25 15.29
C ALA A 109 4.65 2.45 14.32
N VAL A 110 4.51 1.62 13.29
CA VAL A 110 3.33 1.62 12.40
C VAL A 110 2.08 1.17 13.15
N LEU A 111 2.15 0.07 13.90
CA LEU A 111 1.02 -0.48 14.66
C LEU A 111 0.47 0.53 15.67
N GLU A 112 1.32 1.28 16.37
CA GLU A 112 0.86 2.32 17.30
C GLU A 112 0.01 3.41 16.64
N ILE A 113 0.18 3.64 15.33
CA ILE A 113 -0.63 4.59 14.56
C ILE A 113 -1.91 3.91 14.04
N ILE A 114 -1.80 2.69 13.51
CA ILE A 114 -2.92 2.06 12.78
C ILE A 114 -3.84 1.23 13.67
N ASP A 115 -3.35 0.63 14.76
CA ASP A 115 -4.16 -0.21 15.65
C ASP A 115 -5.41 0.50 16.19
N PRO A 116 -5.34 1.76 16.65
CA PRO A 116 -6.53 2.51 17.08
C PRO A 116 -7.57 2.72 15.98
N ILE A 117 -7.17 2.61 14.71
CA ILE A 117 -8.05 2.79 13.54
C ILE A 117 -8.62 1.44 13.10
N ILE A 118 -7.76 0.43 12.92
CA ILE A 118 -8.12 -0.85 12.29
C ILE A 118 -8.77 -1.84 13.26
N LEU A 119 -8.56 -1.68 14.58
CA LEU A 119 -9.12 -2.56 15.62
C LEU A 119 -10.33 -1.93 16.33
N ASN A 120 -10.80 -0.76 15.91
CA ASN A 120 -11.93 -0.09 16.55
C ASN A 120 -13.26 -0.72 16.11
N GLU A 121 -13.75 -1.69 16.87
CA GLU A 121 -15.03 -2.38 16.62
C GLU A 121 -16.27 -1.48 16.75
N ASN A 122 -16.16 -0.34 17.43
CA ASN A 122 -17.28 0.59 17.63
C ASN A 122 -17.45 1.60 16.48
N LYS A 123 -16.60 1.55 15.46
CA LYS A 123 -16.61 2.47 14.33
C LYS A 123 -17.60 2.01 13.27
N ASN A 124 -18.44 2.93 12.81
CA ASN A 124 -19.37 2.70 11.69
C ASN A 124 -18.76 2.99 10.31
N GLU A 125 -17.59 3.64 10.26
CA GLU A 125 -16.98 4.06 9.00
C GLU A 125 -16.08 2.97 8.42
N THR A 126 -16.02 2.88 7.09
CA THR A 126 -15.16 1.91 6.41
C THR A 126 -13.68 2.29 6.57
N VAL A 127 -12.81 1.32 6.89
CA VAL A 127 -11.36 1.50 6.82
C VAL A 127 -10.83 0.82 5.56
N ILE A 128 -9.99 1.55 4.83
CA ILE A 128 -9.33 1.10 3.62
C ILE A 128 -7.83 1.24 3.83
N PHE A 129 -7.09 0.16 3.67
CA PHE A 129 -5.64 0.13 3.78
C PHE A 129 -5.02 -0.16 2.42
N ALA A 130 -4.22 0.78 1.94
CA ALA A 130 -3.45 0.68 0.71
C ALA A 130 -1.98 0.43 1.07
N ASP A 131 -1.49 -0.78 0.79
CA ASP A 131 -0.08 -1.16 0.90
C ASP A 131 0.60 -0.82 -0.45
N LEU A 132 1.35 0.29 -0.51
CA LEU A 132 1.85 0.84 -1.77
C LEU A 132 3.28 0.38 -2.06
N HIS A 133 3.46 -0.30 -3.20
CA HIS A 133 4.71 -0.92 -3.61
C HIS A 133 5.12 -0.52 -5.04
N THR A 134 6.40 -0.74 -5.31
CA THR A 134 6.98 -0.82 -6.66
C THR A 134 7.73 -2.15 -6.78
N PHE A 135 8.06 -2.58 -7.99
CA PHE A 135 8.69 -3.88 -8.21
C PHE A 135 9.87 -3.80 -9.20
N SER A 136 10.64 -4.88 -9.32
CA SER A 136 11.87 -4.92 -10.12
C SER A 136 11.67 -5.23 -11.60
N ALA A 137 10.49 -5.72 -12.00
CA ALA A 137 10.18 -6.01 -13.40
C ALA A 137 10.12 -4.72 -14.27
N GLU A 138 10.39 -4.87 -15.57
CA GLU A 138 10.50 -3.75 -16.53
C GLU A 138 9.19 -2.95 -16.68
N THR A 139 8.02 -3.60 -16.57
CA THR A 139 6.70 -2.97 -16.75
C THR A 139 5.62 -3.67 -15.93
N GLY A 140 4.50 -2.98 -15.74
CA GLY A 140 3.29 -3.52 -15.11
C GLY A 140 2.63 -2.51 -14.18
N LEU A 141 1.37 -2.77 -13.86
CA LEU A 141 0.57 -1.98 -12.94
C LEU A 141 -0.63 -2.83 -12.53
N PHE A 142 -0.81 -3.06 -11.23
CA PHE A 142 -1.91 -3.89 -10.75
C PHE A 142 -2.19 -3.70 -9.25
N ALA A 143 -3.37 -4.12 -8.83
CA ALA A 143 -3.73 -4.26 -7.43
C ALA A 143 -3.88 -5.74 -7.06
N ILE A 144 -3.49 -6.11 -5.85
CA ILE A 144 -3.68 -7.44 -5.27
C ILE A 144 -4.66 -7.32 -4.10
N SER A 145 -5.71 -8.15 -4.09
CA SER A 145 -6.60 -8.25 -2.93
C SER A 145 -7.33 -9.60 -2.89
N SER A 146 -8.13 -9.82 -1.83
CA SER A 146 -8.99 -11.00 -1.72
C SER A 146 -10.26 -10.84 -2.57
N ARG A 147 -11.00 -11.94 -2.75
CA ARG A 147 -12.28 -11.94 -3.49
C ARG A 147 -13.48 -11.49 -2.66
N GLU A 148 -13.26 -10.97 -1.47
CA GLU A 148 -14.36 -10.45 -0.67
C GLU A 148 -15.10 -9.36 -1.43
N LYS A 149 -16.44 -9.44 -1.42
CA LYS A 149 -17.30 -8.56 -2.22
C LYS A 149 -16.97 -7.08 -2.00
N LYS A 150 -16.77 -6.68 -0.73
CA LYS A 150 -16.42 -5.30 -0.35
C LYS A 150 -15.12 -4.81 -1.01
N ASN A 151 -14.12 -5.69 -1.14
CA ASN A 151 -12.84 -5.37 -1.77
C ASN A 151 -13.04 -5.25 -3.29
N VAL A 152 -13.71 -6.22 -3.90
CA VAL A 152 -13.96 -6.22 -5.35
C VAL A 152 -14.81 -5.02 -5.80
N ASP A 153 -15.86 -4.69 -5.05
CA ASP A 153 -16.75 -3.56 -5.35
C ASP A 153 -16.01 -2.22 -5.35
N LEU A 154 -15.09 -2.01 -4.41
CA LEU A 154 -14.26 -0.80 -4.37
C LEU A 154 -13.17 -0.84 -5.45
N LEU A 155 -12.34 -1.89 -5.46
CA LEU A 155 -11.12 -1.93 -6.24
C LEU A 155 -11.36 -2.04 -7.74
N SER A 156 -12.52 -2.58 -8.15
CA SER A 156 -12.90 -2.58 -9.57
C SER A 156 -13.14 -1.18 -10.16
N LYS A 157 -13.29 -0.15 -9.32
CA LYS A 157 -13.44 1.25 -9.74
C LYS A 157 -12.12 1.98 -9.94
N LEU A 158 -10.99 1.40 -9.51
CA LEU A 158 -9.66 2.00 -9.70
C LEU A 158 -9.18 1.90 -11.16
N ASN A 159 -9.85 1.10 -11.99
CA ASN A 159 -9.49 0.85 -13.39
C ASN A 159 -8.07 0.28 -13.60
N VAL A 160 -7.52 -0.40 -12.60
CA VAL A 160 -6.28 -1.18 -12.73
C VAL A 160 -6.58 -2.69 -12.75
N PRO A 161 -5.71 -3.52 -13.37
CA PRO A 161 -5.81 -4.97 -13.26
C PRO A 161 -5.86 -5.41 -11.80
N LEU A 162 -6.88 -6.19 -11.44
CA LEU A 162 -7.04 -6.76 -10.10
C LEU A 162 -6.63 -8.23 -10.11
N ILE A 163 -5.59 -8.56 -9.35
CA ILE A 163 -5.06 -9.92 -9.19
C ILE A 163 -5.64 -10.56 -7.94
N PHE A 164 -6.18 -11.76 -8.10
CA PHE A 164 -6.65 -12.62 -7.01
C PHE A 164 -5.79 -13.87 -6.89
N GLY A 165 -5.89 -14.56 -5.76
CA GLY A 165 -5.26 -15.87 -5.51
C GLY A 165 -3.82 -15.77 -5.01
N ILE A 166 -3.07 -14.74 -5.40
CA ILE A 166 -1.66 -14.58 -5.01
C ILE A 166 -1.51 -14.32 -3.50
N GLU A 167 -2.51 -13.73 -2.85
CA GLU A 167 -2.56 -13.49 -1.40
C GLU A 167 -2.50 -14.79 -0.56
N LYS A 168 -2.77 -15.94 -1.20
CA LYS A 168 -2.65 -17.26 -0.57
C LYS A 168 -1.20 -17.73 -0.51
N ALA A 169 -0.39 -17.37 -1.51
CA ALA A 169 1.04 -17.66 -1.58
C ALA A 169 1.87 -16.61 -0.81
N LEU A 170 1.32 -15.42 -0.59
CA LEU A 170 1.92 -14.37 0.22
C LEU A 170 1.55 -14.58 1.71
N HIS A 171 2.55 -14.83 2.53
CA HIS A 171 2.39 -15.00 3.98
C HIS A 171 3.07 -13.87 4.73
N GLY A 172 2.52 -13.52 5.90
CA GLY A 172 3.07 -12.48 6.76
C GLY A 172 3.03 -11.06 6.19
N THR A 173 2.11 -10.78 5.25
CA THR A 173 1.95 -9.44 4.66
C THR A 173 1.01 -8.55 5.47
N ALA A 174 1.28 -7.24 5.46
CA ALA A 174 0.40 -6.24 6.05
C ALA A 174 -1.02 -6.34 5.47
N LEU A 175 -1.11 -6.48 4.14
CA LEU A 175 -2.35 -6.76 3.41
C LEU A 175 -3.21 -7.85 4.08
N LYS A 176 -2.63 -9.02 4.32
CA LYS A 176 -3.34 -10.17 4.85
C LYS A 176 -3.79 -9.95 6.29
N TYR A 177 -2.93 -9.32 7.09
CA TYR A 177 -3.28 -8.95 8.45
C TYR A 177 -4.48 -7.99 8.49
N ILE A 178 -4.46 -6.93 7.68
CA ILE A 178 -5.57 -5.96 7.63
C ILE A 178 -6.88 -6.60 7.17
N GLN A 179 -6.84 -7.50 6.19
CA GLN A 179 -8.05 -8.21 5.78
C GLN A 179 -8.60 -9.09 6.91
N SER A 180 -7.73 -9.71 7.70
CA SER A 180 -8.14 -10.53 8.85
C SER A 180 -8.81 -9.74 9.98
N THR A 181 -8.60 -8.42 10.05
CA THR A 181 -9.30 -7.53 11.00
C THR A 181 -10.65 -7.04 10.48
N GLY A 182 -11.12 -7.55 9.34
CA GLY A 182 -12.42 -7.20 8.76
C GLY A 182 -12.42 -5.94 7.90
N ASN A 183 -11.29 -5.26 7.77
CA ASN A 183 -11.14 -4.04 6.98
C ASN A 183 -10.90 -4.33 5.49
N ILE A 184 -10.99 -3.30 4.64
CA ILE A 184 -10.59 -3.40 3.24
C ILE A 184 -9.07 -3.24 3.17
N GLY A 185 -8.37 -4.21 2.58
CA GLY A 185 -6.93 -4.16 2.38
C GLY A 185 -6.57 -4.58 0.97
N PHE A 186 -5.62 -3.88 0.35
CA PHE A 186 -5.03 -4.26 -0.93
C PHE A 186 -3.57 -3.81 -1.01
N ALA A 187 -2.77 -4.52 -1.81
CA ALA A 187 -1.48 -4.03 -2.25
C ALA A 187 -1.63 -3.38 -3.63
N PHE A 188 -0.97 -2.26 -3.84
CA PHE A 188 -0.94 -1.55 -5.11
C PHE A 188 0.48 -1.54 -5.63
N GLU A 189 0.70 -2.20 -6.76
CA GLU A 189 1.98 -2.38 -7.40
C GLU A 189 2.07 -1.40 -8.56
N ALA A 190 2.70 -0.25 -8.31
CA ALA A 190 2.59 0.94 -9.17
C ALA A 190 3.51 0.90 -10.40
N GLY A 191 4.47 -0.02 -10.45
CA GLY A 191 5.41 -0.14 -11.56
C GLY A 191 6.85 -0.35 -11.13
N PRO A 192 7.81 -0.16 -12.05
CA PRO A 192 9.23 -0.39 -11.81
C PRO A 192 9.80 0.54 -10.73
N HIS A 193 10.69 0.01 -9.89
CA HIS A 193 11.44 0.79 -8.90
C HIS A 193 12.06 2.06 -9.53
N PHE A 194 11.99 3.17 -8.80
CA PHE A 194 12.61 4.46 -9.16
C PHE A 194 12.16 5.07 -10.51
N SER A 195 11.12 4.53 -11.16
CA SER A 195 10.63 5.07 -12.43
C SER A 195 9.64 6.24 -12.22
N GLU A 196 9.70 7.23 -13.11
CA GLU A 196 8.70 8.32 -13.18
C GLU A 196 7.30 7.76 -13.43
N SER A 197 7.18 6.73 -14.26
CA SER A 197 5.92 6.04 -14.51
C SER A 197 5.30 5.45 -13.24
N ALA A 198 6.11 4.89 -12.34
CA ALA A 198 5.60 4.34 -11.08
C ALA A 198 5.11 5.45 -10.13
N GLU A 199 5.77 6.62 -10.11
CA GLU A 199 5.31 7.77 -9.33
C GLU A 199 3.96 8.28 -9.84
N PHE A 200 3.84 8.38 -11.16
CA PHE A 200 2.63 8.82 -11.83
C PHE A 200 1.47 7.83 -11.63
N ASN A 201 1.75 6.53 -11.78
CA ASN A 201 0.79 5.46 -11.54
C ASN A 201 0.32 5.42 -10.08
N ALA A 202 1.24 5.54 -9.12
CA ALA A 202 0.89 5.58 -7.70
C ALA A 202 0.00 6.78 -7.38
N THR A 203 0.33 7.96 -7.91
CA THR A 203 -0.46 9.19 -7.73
C THR A 203 -1.86 9.03 -8.32
N ALA A 204 -1.96 8.57 -9.57
CA ALA A 204 -3.23 8.31 -10.25
C ALA A 204 -4.07 7.24 -9.54
N GLY A 205 -3.43 6.18 -9.04
CA GLY A 205 -4.08 5.12 -8.26
C GLY A 205 -4.66 5.64 -6.94
N ILE A 206 -3.94 6.52 -6.24
CA ILE A 206 -4.45 7.15 -5.01
C ILE A 206 -5.62 8.09 -5.35
N TYR A 207 -5.55 8.90 -6.40
CA TYR A 207 -6.70 9.71 -6.84
C TYR A 207 -7.91 8.85 -7.18
N ALA A 208 -7.71 7.78 -7.96
CA ALA A 208 -8.77 6.83 -8.28
C ALA A 208 -9.37 6.20 -7.01
N LEU A 209 -8.54 5.90 -5.99
CA LEU A 209 -9.00 5.42 -4.70
C LEU A 209 -9.84 6.44 -3.93
N LEU A 210 -9.37 7.69 -3.83
CA LEU A 210 -10.09 8.79 -3.16
C LEU A 210 -11.47 9.01 -3.79
N ASN A 211 -11.56 8.93 -5.11
CA ASN A 211 -12.82 9.06 -5.84
C ASN A 211 -13.71 7.83 -5.68
N ALA A 212 -13.16 6.62 -5.84
CA ALA A 212 -13.90 5.36 -5.74
C ALA A 212 -14.50 5.11 -4.35
N SER A 213 -13.82 5.60 -3.30
CA SER A 213 -14.26 5.53 -1.91
C SER A 213 -15.28 6.61 -1.53
N GLY A 214 -15.47 7.62 -2.39
CA GLY A 214 -16.29 8.79 -2.10
C GLY A 214 -15.65 9.80 -1.15
N CYS A 215 -14.34 9.72 -0.91
CA CYS A 215 -13.60 10.71 -0.12
C CYS A 215 -13.54 12.07 -0.81
N LEU A 216 -13.29 12.10 -2.12
CA LEU A 216 -13.11 13.35 -2.86
C LEU A 216 -13.48 13.15 -4.32
N ASP A 217 -14.31 14.06 -4.86
CA ASP A 217 -14.56 14.13 -6.30
C ASP A 217 -13.32 14.69 -7.00
N LEU A 218 -12.88 14.02 -8.08
CA LEU A 218 -11.66 14.40 -8.80
C LEU A 218 -11.71 15.82 -9.38
N SER A 219 -12.90 16.35 -9.69
CA SER A 219 -13.06 17.72 -10.19
C SER A 219 -12.61 18.80 -9.21
N HIS A 220 -12.37 18.45 -7.93
CA HIS A 220 -11.80 19.34 -6.93
C HIS A 220 -10.28 19.30 -6.85
N ILE A 221 -9.63 18.32 -7.48
CA ILE A 221 -8.17 18.18 -7.50
C ILE A 221 -7.63 18.93 -8.71
N PRO A 222 -6.78 19.96 -8.53
CA PRO A 222 -6.17 20.65 -9.67
C PRO A 222 -5.29 19.69 -10.48
N ASP A 223 -5.36 19.81 -11.81
CA ASP A 223 -4.52 19.07 -12.76
C ASP A 223 -4.59 17.53 -12.61
N TYR A 224 -5.76 16.97 -12.26
CA TYR A 224 -5.93 15.52 -12.11
C TYR A 224 -6.02 14.78 -13.46
N GLU A 225 -6.41 15.47 -14.53
CA GLU A 225 -6.68 14.87 -15.84
C GLU A 225 -5.47 14.14 -16.43
N PRO A 226 -4.23 14.70 -16.41
CA PRO A 226 -3.03 13.98 -16.85
C PRO A 226 -2.86 12.63 -16.13
N TYR A 227 -3.11 12.58 -14.81
CA TYR A 227 -3.05 11.35 -14.00
C TYR A 227 -4.09 10.32 -14.43
N HIS A 228 -5.32 10.77 -14.68
CA HIS A 228 -6.39 9.92 -15.16
C HIS A 228 -6.06 9.31 -16.53
N ASP A 229 -5.64 10.15 -17.48
CA ASP A 229 -5.35 9.74 -18.86
C ASP A 229 -4.16 8.78 -18.94
N PHE A 230 -3.10 9.04 -18.16
CA PHE A 230 -1.95 8.16 -18.10
C PHE A 230 -2.33 6.79 -17.52
N LEU A 231 -3.10 6.74 -16.43
CA LEU A 231 -3.54 5.47 -15.86
C LEU A 231 -4.37 4.67 -16.85
N ALA A 232 -5.27 5.33 -17.59
CA ALA A 232 -6.05 4.71 -18.66
C ALA A 232 -5.13 4.17 -19.78
N GLN A 233 -4.08 4.89 -20.15
CA GLN A 233 -3.09 4.44 -21.13
C GLN A 233 -2.29 3.24 -20.64
N GLN A 234 -1.81 3.25 -19.39
CA GLN A 234 -1.02 2.16 -18.80
C GLN A 234 -1.82 0.86 -18.64
N THR A 235 -3.14 0.99 -18.52
CA THR A 235 -4.05 -0.16 -18.34
C THR A 235 -4.77 -0.56 -19.63
N ALA A 236 -4.54 0.17 -20.73
CA ALA A 236 -5.16 -0.09 -22.02
C ALA A 236 -4.80 -1.50 -22.52
N GLY A 237 -5.83 -2.30 -22.82
CA GLY A 237 -5.65 -3.68 -23.30
C GLY A 237 -5.27 -4.70 -22.23
N LEU A 238 -5.07 -4.29 -20.97
CA LEU A 238 -4.83 -5.22 -19.87
C LEU A 238 -6.15 -5.85 -19.38
N PRO A 239 -6.12 -7.11 -18.92
CA PRO A 239 -7.28 -7.74 -18.32
C PRO A 239 -7.67 -7.02 -17.01
N LYS A 240 -8.97 -6.75 -16.84
CA LYS A 240 -9.49 -6.09 -15.63
C LYS A 240 -9.33 -6.94 -14.36
N LYS A 241 -9.44 -8.25 -14.50
CA LYS A 241 -9.37 -9.22 -13.40
C LYS A 241 -8.56 -10.42 -13.86
N VAL A 242 -7.59 -10.83 -13.06
CA VAL A 242 -6.75 -12.00 -13.32
C VAL A 242 -6.65 -12.87 -12.08
N GLU A 243 -6.40 -14.15 -12.31
CA GLU A 243 -6.28 -15.15 -11.28
C GLU A 243 -4.86 -15.70 -11.24
N PHE A 244 -4.26 -15.70 -10.06
CA PHE A 244 -3.00 -16.36 -9.82
C PHE A 244 -3.24 -17.86 -9.66
N ILE A 245 -2.87 -18.63 -10.69
CA ILE A 245 -3.12 -20.07 -10.74
C ILE A 245 -1.92 -20.87 -10.21
N TYR A 246 -0.69 -20.43 -10.50
CA TYR A 246 0.49 -21.24 -10.26
C TYR A 246 1.75 -20.40 -10.01
N LYS A 247 2.55 -20.85 -9.04
CA LYS A 247 3.92 -20.41 -8.82
C LYS A 247 4.86 -21.58 -9.08
N HIS A 248 5.84 -21.41 -9.96
CA HIS A 248 6.99 -22.30 -10.00
C HIS A 248 8.08 -21.71 -9.11
N ILE A 249 8.63 -22.50 -8.19
CA ILE A 249 9.80 -22.11 -7.40
C ILE A 249 11.00 -22.68 -8.15
N ILE A 250 12.01 -21.84 -8.38
CA ILE A 250 13.27 -22.23 -8.99
C ILE A 250 14.31 -22.30 -7.88
N GLU A 251 14.99 -23.44 -7.77
CA GLU A 251 16.10 -23.69 -6.84
C GLU A 251 17.45 -23.66 -7.59
N GLU A 252 18.57 -23.57 -6.86
CA GLU A 252 19.90 -23.47 -7.48
C GLU A 252 20.24 -24.68 -8.36
N ASP A 253 19.73 -25.86 -7.99
CA ASP A 253 19.95 -27.12 -8.70
C ASP A 253 18.99 -27.33 -9.89
N ASP A 254 18.06 -26.40 -10.14
CA ASP A 254 17.16 -26.48 -11.29
C ASP A 254 17.89 -26.08 -12.58
N GLU A 255 17.77 -26.90 -13.64
CA GLU A 255 18.21 -26.55 -15.00
C GLU A 255 17.22 -25.59 -15.68
N PHE A 256 16.77 -24.56 -14.96
CA PHE A 256 15.77 -23.62 -15.46
C PHE A 256 16.36 -22.72 -16.56
N VAL A 257 15.72 -22.76 -17.74
CA VAL A 257 16.07 -21.89 -18.87
C VAL A 257 14.80 -21.24 -19.41
N MET A 258 14.84 -19.91 -19.56
CA MET A 258 13.75 -19.18 -20.20
C MET A 258 13.60 -19.62 -21.65
N ARG A 259 12.36 -19.85 -22.08
CA ARG A 259 12.08 -20.10 -23.50
C ARG A 259 12.56 -18.91 -24.35
N PRO A 260 13.06 -19.15 -25.57
CA PRO A 260 13.47 -18.05 -26.46
C PRO A 260 12.39 -16.96 -26.57
N GLY A 261 12.77 -15.71 -26.34
CA GLY A 261 11.87 -14.54 -26.35
C GLY A 261 11.28 -14.15 -24.99
N PHE A 262 11.46 -14.96 -23.94
CA PHE A 262 11.08 -14.62 -22.57
C PHE A 262 12.30 -14.15 -21.77
N LYS A 263 12.11 -13.21 -20.84
CA LYS A 263 13.15 -12.69 -19.94
C LYS A 263 12.72 -12.88 -18.48
N ASN A 264 13.70 -13.12 -17.61
CA ASN A 264 13.56 -13.04 -16.15
C ASN A 264 13.93 -11.63 -15.71
#